data_AF-A0AAN6DA12-F1
#
_entry.id   AF-A0AAN6DA12-F1
#
_cell.length_a   1.000
_cell.length_b   1.000
_cell.length_c   1.000
_cell.angle_alpha   90.00
_cell.angle_beta   90.00
_cell.angle_gamma   90.00
#
_symmetry.space_group_name_H-M   'P 1'
#
loop_
_entity.id
_entity.type
_entity.pdbx_description
1 polymer ?
#
loop_
_entity_poly.entity_id
_entity_poly.type
_entity_poly.pdbx_seq_one_letter_code
_entity_poly.pdbx_strand_id
1 'polypeptide(L)'
;MEDWRRIDVDQYDPDLQYEPDPIDAPAYSAQQLDSLVTEIRSSVSRGDALGAIKLCVAQPPYGSDSALKTAYLQAVLNAFVSVRQSEIPNIVKSLDMDETDTLVKLLYSLMSVKEGQKSGGVLLGWFDKVVELVGERPIVSYVNTCARRSNMVVKRGDKFPTNVSTLFISSPEGEPKPFDLKAATKSKKFVVVSVPGAFTPPCTNQHLPEYIQKVQNFASKGVDFILVVTQNDPFVLRAWREKLGATSNKILFVSDPYLDLSKKLGSPIDLGDLGLGTRSSRLALIVNRSGIVEFVADEKGGEVNVSTASKLLAKL
;
A
#
# COMPACT_ATOMS: atom_id res chain seq x y z
N MET A 1 36.88 -32.24 11.01
CA MET A 1 35.41 -32.13 10.85
C MET A 1 35.01 -31.01 11.78
N GLU A 2 34.59 -29.86 11.23
CA GLU A 2 34.11 -28.74 12.06
C GLU A 2 32.90 -29.22 12.90
N ASP A 3 32.81 -28.73 14.12
CA ASP A 3 31.75 -29.09 15.06
C ASP A 3 30.39 -28.62 14.51
N TRP A 4 29.61 -29.56 13.96
CA TRP A 4 28.34 -29.31 13.29
C TRP A 4 27.30 -28.63 14.20
N ARG A 5 27.50 -28.65 15.52
CA ARG A 5 26.65 -27.94 16.50
C ARG A 5 26.89 -26.44 16.55
N ARG A 6 27.91 -25.93 15.88
CA ARG A 6 28.18 -24.48 15.75
C ARG A 6 27.51 -23.86 14.53
N ILE A 7 26.89 -24.67 13.68
CA ILE A 7 26.18 -24.17 12.50
C ILE A 7 24.82 -23.65 12.99
N ASP A 8 24.60 -22.36 12.83
CA ASP A 8 23.28 -21.73 12.99
C ASP A 8 22.41 -22.11 11.78
N VAL A 9 21.69 -23.22 11.91
CA VAL A 9 20.82 -23.76 10.87
C VAL A 9 19.60 -22.87 10.62
N ASP A 10 19.19 -22.07 11.61
CA ASP A 10 18.02 -21.20 11.54
C ASP A 10 18.25 -20.02 10.56
N GLN A 11 19.51 -19.61 10.35
CA GLN A 11 19.87 -18.59 9.35
C GLN A 11 19.52 -19.02 7.90
N TYR A 12 19.43 -20.33 7.66
CA TYR A 12 19.13 -20.90 6.34
C TYR A 12 17.66 -21.31 6.19
N ASP A 13 16.83 -21.07 7.21
CA ASP A 13 15.39 -21.32 7.13
C ASP A 13 14.72 -20.26 6.23
N PRO A 14 14.16 -20.64 5.07
CA PRO A 14 13.51 -19.70 4.16
C PRO A 14 12.30 -18.98 4.78
N ASP A 15 11.67 -19.54 5.82
CA ASP A 15 10.54 -18.92 6.52
C ASP A 15 10.99 -17.86 7.54
N LEU A 16 12.27 -17.89 7.98
CA LEU A 16 12.88 -16.92 8.89
C LEU A 16 13.66 -15.82 8.16
N GLN A 17 13.83 -15.93 6.85
CA GLN A 17 14.48 -14.91 6.03
C GLN A 17 13.55 -13.70 5.85
N TYR A 18 13.73 -12.69 6.70
CA TYR A 18 13.13 -11.38 6.52
C TYR A 18 13.68 -10.73 5.25
N GLU A 19 12.89 -10.72 4.19
CA GLU A 19 13.10 -9.82 3.06
C GLU A 19 12.47 -8.46 3.41
N PRO A 20 13.27 -7.40 3.62
CA PRO A 20 12.70 -6.07 3.82
C PRO A 20 11.88 -5.70 2.58
N ASP A 21 10.65 -5.26 2.80
CA ASP A 21 9.80 -4.76 1.71
C ASP A 21 10.58 -3.69 0.92
N PRO A 22 10.57 -3.77 -0.43
CA PRO A 22 11.25 -2.78 -1.25
C PRO A 22 10.71 -1.37 -0.92
N ILE A 23 11.62 -0.46 -0.59
CA ILE A 23 11.29 0.96 -0.34
C ILE A 23 10.94 1.59 -1.70
N ASP A 24 9.68 1.47 -2.11
CA ASP A 24 9.12 2.16 -3.27
C ASP A 24 8.85 3.65 -2.95
N ALA A 25 9.90 4.37 -2.55
CA ALA A 25 9.86 5.82 -2.39
C ALA A 25 10.52 6.45 -3.61
N PRO A 26 9.97 7.52 -4.18
CA PRO A 26 10.66 8.25 -5.24
C PRO A 26 12.02 8.68 -4.69
N ALA A 27 13.10 8.24 -5.37
CA ALA A 27 14.43 8.70 -5.03
C ALA A 27 14.48 10.21 -5.30
N TYR A 28 14.67 11.01 -4.24
CA TYR A 28 14.96 12.42 -4.43
C TYR A 28 16.26 12.56 -5.20
N SER A 29 16.24 13.37 -6.26
CA SER A 29 17.49 13.87 -6.81
C SER A 29 18.19 14.76 -5.76
N ALA A 30 19.52 14.80 -5.79
CA ALA A 30 20.30 15.65 -4.87
C ALA A 30 19.81 17.11 -4.87
N GLN A 31 19.50 17.64 -6.06
CA GLN A 31 19.01 19.02 -6.24
C GLN A 31 17.65 19.28 -5.56
N GLN A 32 16.71 18.32 -5.62
CA GLN A 32 15.41 18.46 -4.96
C GLN A 32 15.57 18.48 -3.44
N LEU A 33 16.44 17.62 -2.91
CA LEU A 33 16.66 17.56 -1.47
C LEU A 33 17.40 18.79 -0.95
N ASP A 34 18.39 19.29 -1.68
CA ASP A 34 19.11 20.53 -1.33
C ASP A 34 18.17 21.73 -1.30
N SER A 35 17.22 21.78 -2.25
CA SER A 35 16.18 22.81 -2.30
C SER A 35 15.28 22.74 -1.06
N LEU A 36 14.81 21.54 -0.71
CA LEU A 36 13.98 21.31 0.47
C LEU A 36 14.72 21.67 1.78
N VAL A 37 15.98 21.25 1.91
CA VAL A 37 16.83 21.58 3.06
C VAL A 37 17.02 23.09 3.19
N THR A 38 17.21 23.79 2.08
CA THR A 38 17.34 25.24 2.04
C THR A 38 16.03 25.92 2.47
N GLU A 39 14.91 25.42 2.00
CA GLU A 39 13.58 25.93 2.36
C GLU A 39 13.29 25.76 3.85
N ILE A 40 13.57 24.58 4.42
CA ILE A 40 13.45 24.31 5.87
C ILE A 40 14.30 25.31 6.67
N ARG A 41 15.58 25.49 6.31
CA ARG A 41 16.47 26.43 7.00
C ARG A 41 15.99 27.88 6.88
N SER A 42 15.43 28.25 5.73
CA SER A 42 14.88 29.57 5.49
C SER A 42 13.63 29.82 6.37
N SER A 43 12.72 28.85 6.46
CA SER A 43 11.54 28.92 7.34
C SER A 43 11.93 29.06 8.80
N VAL A 44 12.93 28.31 9.26
CA VAL A 44 13.50 28.45 10.61
C VAL A 44 14.07 29.86 10.83
N SER A 45 14.82 30.39 9.86
CA SER A 45 15.40 31.74 9.95
C SER A 45 14.35 32.86 10.00
N ARG A 46 13.18 32.64 9.40
CA ARG A 46 12.04 33.57 9.45
C ARG A 46 11.23 33.46 10.75
N GLY A 47 11.51 32.47 11.60
CA GLY A 47 10.70 32.18 12.79
C GLY A 47 9.36 31.50 12.48
N ASP A 48 9.18 30.97 11.27
CA ASP A 48 7.98 30.22 10.89
C ASP A 48 8.10 28.75 11.32
N ALA A 49 7.86 28.50 12.61
CA ALA A 49 7.97 27.17 13.21
C ALA A 49 6.96 26.17 12.61
N LEU A 50 5.71 26.59 12.37
CA LEU A 50 4.69 25.72 11.82
C LEU A 50 5.02 25.31 10.37
N GLY A 51 5.36 26.28 9.53
CA GLY A 51 5.74 26.01 8.14
C GLY A 51 6.99 25.13 8.05
N ALA A 52 7.99 25.36 8.89
CA ALA A 52 9.18 24.52 8.95
C ALA A 52 8.84 23.06 9.30
N ILE A 53 8.02 22.82 10.33
CA ILE A 53 7.63 21.46 10.73
C ILE A 53 6.78 20.79 9.65
N LYS A 54 5.85 21.52 9.02
CA LYS A 54 5.05 20.99 7.90
C LYS A 54 5.92 20.53 6.73
N LEU A 55 6.95 21.31 6.36
CA LEU A 55 7.90 20.91 5.32
C LEU A 55 8.68 19.64 5.71
N CYS A 56 9.06 19.49 6.97
CA CYS A 56 9.77 18.32 7.47
C CYS A 56 8.91 17.04 7.42
N VAL A 57 7.61 17.13 7.68
CA VAL A 57 6.72 15.94 7.75
C VAL A 57 6.06 15.60 6.43
N ALA A 58 5.95 16.56 5.50
CA ALA A 58 5.23 16.37 4.24
C ALA A 58 5.86 15.29 3.35
N GLN A 59 7.18 15.33 3.15
CA GLN A 59 7.83 14.41 2.21
C GLN A 59 9.28 14.02 2.60
N PRO A 60 9.48 13.18 3.62
CA PRO A 60 10.81 12.71 4.00
C PRO A 60 11.47 11.79 2.93
N PRO A 61 12.81 11.85 2.78
CA PRO A 61 13.55 11.17 1.71
C PRO A 61 13.86 9.69 2.02
N TYR A 62 12.83 8.84 2.11
CA TYR A 62 12.97 7.42 2.48
C TYR A 62 13.88 6.62 1.55
N GLY A 63 13.88 6.89 0.24
CA GLY A 63 14.62 6.15 -0.78
C GLY A 63 15.99 6.72 -1.15
N SER A 64 16.42 7.81 -0.51
CA SER A 64 17.66 8.51 -0.87
C SER A 64 18.91 7.93 -0.20
N ASP A 65 20.07 8.29 -0.74
CA ASP A 65 21.38 7.89 -0.22
C ASP A 65 21.59 8.32 1.23
N SER A 66 22.42 7.55 1.95
CA SER A 66 22.70 7.77 3.38
C SER A 66 23.19 9.20 3.67
N ALA A 67 24.09 9.75 2.83
CA ALA A 67 24.63 11.10 2.99
C ALA A 67 23.55 12.19 2.86
N LEU A 68 22.65 12.04 1.90
CA LEU A 68 21.53 12.94 1.65
C LEU A 68 20.54 12.92 2.84
N LYS A 69 20.24 11.73 3.37
CA LYS A 69 19.43 11.57 4.58
C LYS A 69 20.05 12.26 5.79
N THR A 70 21.37 12.19 5.97
CA THR A 70 22.05 12.88 7.07
C THR A 70 21.90 14.40 6.95
N ALA A 71 22.10 14.98 5.77
CA ALA A 71 21.94 16.43 5.55
C ALA A 71 20.51 16.90 5.81
N TYR A 72 19.53 16.10 5.40
CA TYR A 72 18.11 16.31 5.70
C TYR A 72 17.84 16.26 7.20
N LEU A 73 18.25 15.20 7.89
CA LEU A 73 18.03 15.04 9.34
C LEU A 73 18.66 16.16 10.14
N GLN A 74 19.81 16.71 9.71
CA GLN A 74 20.41 17.87 10.35
C GLN A 74 19.53 19.12 10.24
N ALA A 75 18.93 19.36 9.07
CA ALA A 75 18.02 20.48 8.87
C ALA A 75 16.72 20.30 9.69
N VAL A 76 16.18 19.08 9.73
CA VAL A 76 15.03 18.72 10.55
C VAL A 76 15.35 18.94 12.03
N LEU A 77 16.50 18.48 12.52
CA LEU A 77 16.91 18.66 13.92
C LEU A 77 16.93 20.14 14.31
N ASN A 78 17.52 20.99 13.46
CA ASN A 78 17.56 22.43 13.70
C ASN A 78 16.15 23.03 13.76
N ALA A 79 15.23 22.58 12.90
CA ALA A 79 13.84 23.02 12.96
C ALA A 79 13.19 22.64 14.29
N PHE A 80 13.29 21.37 14.71
CA PHE A 80 12.70 20.89 15.97
C PHE A 80 13.26 21.60 17.21
N VAL A 81 14.57 21.87 17.23
CA VAL A 81 15.26 22.56 18.33
C VAL A 81 14.93 24.06 18.36
N SER A 82 14.62 24.67 17.22
CA SER A 82 14.26 26.10 17.13
C SER A 82 12.88 26.44 17.67
N VAL A 83 11.98 25.45 17.78
CA VAL A 83 10.60 25.66 18.23
C VAL A 83 10.54 25.82 19.75
N ARG A 84 9.82 26.84 20.23
CA ARG A 84 9.60 27.03 21.67
C ARG A 84 8.62 25.99 22.19
N GLN A 85 8.85 25.51 23.41
CA GLN A 85 7.99 24.48 24.02
C GLN A 85 6.50 24.87 24.08
N SER A 86 6.19 26.16 24.21
CA SER A 86 4.81 26.68 24.21
C SER A 86 4.10 26.60 22.85
N GLU A 87 4.86 26.47 21.75
CA GLU A 87 4.31 26.41 20.39
C GLU A 87 4.00 24.97 19.94
N ILE A 88 4.68 23.99 20.53
CA ILE A 88 4.55 22.56 20.21
C ILE A 88 3.09 22.08 20.20
N PRO A 89 2.24 22.36 21.22
CA PRO A 89 0.88 21.85 21.25
C PRO A 89 0.02 22.34 20.08
N ASN A 90 0.22 23.59 19.67
CA ASN A 90 -0.54 24.18 18.56
C ASN A 90 -0.07 23.61 17.22
N ILE A 91 1.23 23.39 17.06
CA ILE A 91 1.78 22.74 15.87
C ILE A 91 1.22 21.33 15.75
N VAL A 92 1.31 20.51 16.80
CA VAL A 92 0.80 19.12 16.78
C VAL A 92 -0.69 19.07 16.43
N LYS A 93 -1.52 19.95 16.98
CA LYS A 93 -2.97 20.03 16.66
C LYS A 93 -3.26 20.42 15.21
N SER A 94 -2.31 21.06 14.52
CA SER A 94 -2.46 21.53 13.15
C SER A 94 -1.95 20.54 12.09
N LEU A 95 -1.36 19.42 12.54
CA LEU A 95 -0.92 18.32 11.68
C LEU A 95 -2.07 17.33 11.50
N ASP A 96 -2.14 16.72 10.33
CA ASP A 96 -3.00 15.56 10.12
C ASP A 96 -2.41 14.28 10.73
N MET A 97 -3.16 13.18 10.63
CA MET A 97 -2.77 11.89 11.21
C MET A 97 -1.52 11.29 10.54
N ASP A 98 -1.32 11.51 9.25
CA ASP A 98 -0.20 10.95 8.48
C ASP A 98 1.08 11.78 8.70
N GLU A 99 0.93 13.11 8.77
CA GLU A 99 1.95 14.06 9.18
C GLU A 99 2.42 13.77 10.61
N THR A 100 1.49 13.49 11.53
CA THR A 100 1.82 13.13 12.93
C THR A 100 2.55 11.78 13.01
N ASP A 101 2.14 10.79 12.24
CA ASP A 101 2.85 9.50 12.13
C ASP A 101 4.28 9.69 11.60
N THR A 102 4.43 10.61 10.63
CA THR A 102 5.74 10.97 10.07
C THR A 102 6.59 11.74 11.07
N LEU A 103 6.00 12.64 11.85
CA LEU A 103 6.67 13.35 12.93
C LEU A 103 7.27 12.38 13.95
N VAL A 104 6.53 11.36 14.38
CA VAL A 104 7.05 10.35 15.31
C VAL A 104 8.19 9.53 14.71
N LYS A 105 8.10 9.14 13.42
CA LYS A 105 9.21 8.49 12.69
C LYS A 105 10.47 9.35 12.71
N LEU A 106 10.32 10.66 12.47
CA LEU A 106 11.43 11.60 12.51
C LEU A 106 12.00 11.74 13.93
N LEU A 107 11.18 11.83 14.97
CA LEU A 107 11.66 11.90 16.36
C LEU A 107 12.52 10.69 16.73
N TYR A 108 12.08 9.47 16.42
CA TYR A 108 12.89 8.27 16.64
C TYR A 108 14.19 8.28 15.83
N SER A 109 14.11 8.72 14.56
CA SER A 109 15.29 8.84 13.68
C SER A 109 16.29 9.89 14.19
N LEU A 110 15.80 11.00 14.75
CA LEU A 110 16.64 12.06 15.32
C LEU A 110 17.30 11.58 16.62
N MET A 111 16.58 10.83 17.47
CA MET A 111 17.15 10.30 18.71
C MET A 111 18.19 9.19 18.47
N SER A 112 18.19 8.55 17.30
CA SER A 112 19.20 7.54 16.96
C SER A 112 20.54 8.13 16.48
N VAL A 113 20.57 9.39 16.03
CA VAL A 113 21.79 10.07 15.59
C VAL A 113 22.48 10.83 16.74
N LYS A 114 23.81 10.89 16.71
CA LYS A 114 24.64 11.48 17.79
C LYS A 114 24.29 12.95 18.07
N GLU A 115 24.00 13.71 17.04
CA GLU A 115 23.63 15.13 17.13
C GLU A 115 22.27 15.31 17.81
N GLY A 116 21.30 14.45 17.51
CA GLY A 116 19.97 14.49 18.11
C GLY A 116 19.97 13.99 19.55
N GLN A 117 20.84 13.04 19.91
CA GLN A 117 21.04 12.63 21.30
C GLN A 117 21.42 13.80 22.22
N LYS A 118 22.22 14.76 21.73
CA LYS A 118 22.55 15.99 22.49
C LYS A 118 21.34 16.88 22.76
N SER A 119 20.31 16.78 21.91
CA SER A 119 19.06 17.52 22.01
C SER A 119 17.90 16.66 22.52
N GLY A 120 18.20 15.52 23.14
CA GLY A 120 17.21 14.51 23.54
C GLY A 120 16.09 15.07 24.41
N GLY A 121 16.38 16.02 25.32
CA GLY A 121 15.35 16.66 26.15
C GLY A 121 14.29 17.41 25.34
N VAL A 122 14.68 18.09 24.26
CA VAL A 122 13.74 18.78 23.37
C VAL A 122 12.92 17.78 22.56
N LEU A 123 13.57 16.75 22.01
CA LEU A 123 12.91 15.69 21.23
C LEU A 123 11.91 14.89 22.07
N LEU A 124 12.24 14.60 23.33
CA LEU A 124 11.33 13.98 24.28
C LEU A 124 10.16 14.90 24.65
N GLY A 125 10.38 16.21 24.75
CA GLY A 125 9.30 17.18 24.95
C GLY A 125 8.31 17.21 23.78
N TRP A 126 8.80 17.10 22.54
CA TRP A 126 7.94 16.89 21.37
C TRP A 126 7.15 15.59 21.45
N PHE A 127 7.84 14.49 21.78
CA PHE A 127 7.23 13.16 21.87
C PHE A 127 6.10 13.12 22.93
N ASP A 128 6.37 13.65 24.12
CA ASP A 128 5.41 13.74 25.23
C ASP A 128 4.15 14.50 24.79
N LYS A 129 4.30 15.66 24.12
CA LYS A 129 3.16 16.44 23.64
C LYS A 129 2.36 15.76 22.53
N VAL A 130 3.00 14.96 21.68
CA VAL A 130 2.30 14.15 20.68
C VAL A 130 1.47 13.07 21.37
N VAL A 131 2.03 12.37 22.34
CA VAL A 131 1.33 11.32 23.10
C VAL A 131 0.17 11.91 23.92
N GLU A 132 0.39 13.05 24.58
CA GLU A 132 -0.64 13.73 25.36
C GLU A 132 -1.84 14.15 24.49
N LEU A 133 -1.59 14.64 23.28
CA LEU A 133 -2.63 15.21 22.42
C LEU A 133 -3.28 14.20 21.46
N VAL A 134 -2.52 13.21 20.99
CA VAL A 134 -2.93 12.28 19.92
C VAL A 134 -2.99 10.83 20.40
N GLY A 135 -2.35 10.51 21.53
CA GLY A 135 -2.25 9.16 22.08
C GLY A 135 -1.14 8.32 21.45
N GLU A 136 -1.18 7.02 21.69
CA GLU A 136 -0.10 6.09 21.31
C GLU A 136 -0.17 5.61 19.84
N ARG A 137 -1.24 5.95 19.12
CA ARG A 137 -1.46 5.48 17.73
C ARG A 137 -0.26 5.76 16.81
N PRO A 138 0.38 6.94 16.82
CA PRO A 138 1.55 7.20 15.96
C PRO A 138 2.77 6.33 16.32
N ILE A 139 2.92 5.93 17.58
CA ILE A 139 3.99 5.02 18.04
C ILE A 139 3.73 3.62 17.50
N VAL A 140 2.50 3.12 17.68
CA VAL A 140 2.07 1.83 17.10
C VAL A 140 2.22 1.86 15.58
N SER A 141 1.91 2.99 14.94
CA SER A 141 2.16 3.21 13.52
C SER A 141 3.64 3.04 13.19
N TYR A 142 4.55 3.69 13.91
CA TYR A 142 6.01 3.58 13.72
C TYR A 142 6.53 2.15 13.89
N VAL A 143 6.18 1.47 14.98
CA VAL A 143 6.58 0.08 15.24
C VAL A 143 6.09 -0.84 14.12
N ASN A 144 4.87 -0.59 13.65
CA ASN A 144 4.30 -1.32 12.52
C ASN A 144 4.69 -0.74 11.15
N THR A 145 5.46 0.34 11.04
CA THR A 145 5.76 1.01 9.76
C THR A 145 6.69 0.18 8.89
N CYS A 146 7.51 -0.71 9.47
CA CYS A 146 8.14 -1.80 8.70
C CYS A 146 7.12 -2.75 8.04
N ALA A 147 5.85 -2.70 8.42
CA ALA A 147 4.74 -3.49 7.87
C ALA A 147 3.62 -2.65 7.23
N ARG A 148 3.74 -1.31 7.15
CA ARG A 148 2.63 -0.37 6.85
C ARG A 148 2.72 0.37 5.51
N ARG A 149 3.36 -0.18 4.50
CA ARG A 149 3.13 0.26 3.10
C ARG A 149 1.94 -0.41 2.42
N SER A 150 1.31 -1.37 3.09
CA SER A 150 0.16 -2.16 2.62
C SER A 150 -1.17 -1.40 2.46
N ASN A 151 -1.20 -0.07 2.65
CA ASN A 151 -2.43 0.73 2.64
C ASN A 151 -2.53 1.80 1.52
N MET A 152 -1.55 1.93 0.61
CA MET A 152 -1.73 2.80 -0.55
C MET A 152 -2.25 1.98 -1.72
N VAL A 153 -3.46 2.30 -2.19
CA VAL A 153 -4.03 1.69 -3.40
C VAL A 153 -3.06 1.91 -4.56
N VAL A 154 -2.81 0.85 -5.32
CA VAL A 154 -1.95 0.88 -6.52
C VAL A 154 -2.34 2.06 -7.45
N LYS A 155 -1.34 2.72 -8.02
CA LYS A 155 -1.51 3.89 -8.89
C LYS A 155 -1.15 3.56 -10.33
N ARG A 156 -1.59 4.44 -11.24
CA ARG A 156 -1.16 4.39 -12.64
C ARG A 156 0.35 4.56 -12.72
N GLY A 157 1.02 3.70 -13.47
CA GLY A 157 2.47 3.65 -13.62
C GLY A 157 3.15 2.60 -12.75
N ASP A 158 2.46 2.11 -11.71
CA ASP A 158 3.01 1.10 -10.81
C ASP A 158 3.09 -0.26 -11.52
N LYS A 159 4.01 -1.10 -11.05
CA LYS A 159 4.13 -2.48 -11.51
C LYS A 159 3.12 -3.36 -10.78
N PHE A 160 2.33 -4.13 -11.52
CA PHE A 160 1.36 -5.05 -10.92
C PHE A 160 2.09 -6.17 -10.14
N PRO A 161 1.69 -6.46 -8.89
CA PRO A 161 2.34 -7.47 -8.06
C PRO A 161 2.06 -8.88 -8.60
N THR A 162 3.10 -9.54 -9.11
CA THR A 162 3.02 -10.92 -9.62
C THR A 162 3.62 -11.95 -8.66
N ASN A 163 4.30 -11.51 -7.60
CA ASN A 163 4.89 -12.36 -6.55
C ASN A 163 3.84 -12.72 -5.50
N VAL A 164 2.79 -13.43 -5.93
CA VAL A 164 1.73 -13.95 -5.06
C VAL A 164 1.55 -15.43 -5.39
N SER A 165 1.82 -16.30 -4.40
CA SER A 165 1.73 -17.76 -4.52
C SER A 165 0.51 -18.36 -3.81
N THR A 166 -0.26 -17.52 -3.12
CA THR A 166 -1.37 -17.91 -2.24
C THR A 166 -2.75 -17.77 -2.91
N LEU A 167 -2.79 -17.73 -4.24
CA LEU A 167 -4.03 -17.65 -5.02
C LEU A 167 -4.49 -19.03 -5.48
N PHE A 168 -5.81 -19.21 -5.57
CA PHE A 168 -6.41 -20.47 -5.95
C PHE A 168 -7.53 -20.28 -6.97
N ILE A 169 -7.68 -21.26 -7.87
CA ILE A 169 -8.79 -21.34 -8.81
C ILE A 169 -9.44 -22.71 -8.70
N SER A 170 -10.77 -22.79 -8.80
CA SER A 170 -11.43 -24.09 -8.84
C SER A 170 -11.30 -24.70 -10.23
N SER A 171 -10.87 -25.96 -10.26
CA SER A 171 -10.80 -26.74 -11.49
C SER A 171 -12.17 -27.16 -11.99
N PRO A 172 -12.32 -27.58 -13.27
CA PRO A 172 -13.56 -28.17 -13.76
C PRO A 172 -13.98 -29.43 -12.97
N GLU A 173 -13.01 -30.13 -12.39
CA GLU A 173 -13.22 -31.31 -11.54
C GLU A 173 -13.68 -30.95 -10.11
N GLY A 174 -13.73 -29.65 -9.78
CA GLY A 174 -14.24 -29.13 -8.51
C GLY A 174 -13.17 -28.88 -7.44
N GLU A 175 -11.98 -29.43 -7.58
CA GLU A 175 -10.89 -29.26 -6.61
C GLU A 175 -10.20 -27.89 -6.75
N PRO A 176 -9.82 -27.25 -5.63
CA PRO A 176 -8.95 -26.08 -5.64
C PRO A 176 -7.58 -26.41 -6.21
N LYS A 177 -7.10 -25.60 -7.17
CA LYS A 177 -5.74 -25.68 -7.69
C LYS A 177 -5.01 -24.35 -7.45
N PRO A 178 -3.71 -24.37 -7.11
CA PRO A 178 -2.92 -23.15 -7.05
C PRO A 178 -3.00 -22.39 -8.39
N PHE A 179 -3.16 -21.07 -8.31
CA PHE A 179 -3.18 -20.20 -9.47
C PHE A 179 -1.86 -19.45 -9.59
N ASP A 180 -1.06 -19.82 -10.59
CA ASP A 180 0.21 -19.13 -10.88
C ASP A 180 -0.06 -17.78 -11.57
N LEU A 181 -0.15 -16.72 -10.75
CA LEU A 181 -0.37 -15.36 -11.21
C LEU A 181 0.74 -14.87 -12.15
N LYS A 182 1.99 -15.23 -11.86
CA LYS A 182 3.16 -14.79 -12.65
C LYS A 182 3.12 -15.40 -14.04
N ALA A 183 2.85 -16.69 -14.17
CA ALA A 183 2.69 -17.35 -15.46
C ALA A 183 1.44 -16.85 -16.20
N ALA A 184 0.32 -16.66 -15.49
CA ALA A 184 -0.93 -16.23 -16.09
C ALA A 184 -0.84 -14.82 -16.71
N THR A 185 -0.05 -13.91 -16.12
CA THR A 185 0.04 -12.49 -16.51
C THR A 185 1.23 -12.17 -17.44
N LYS A 186 2.20 -13.07 -17.57
CA LYS A 186 3.41 -12.84 -18.37
C LYS A 186 3.09 -12.43 -19.82
N SER A 187 3.55 -11.24 -20.20
CA SER A 187 3.42 -10.68 -21.56
C SER A 187 1.97 -10.51 -22.06
N LYS A 188 1.00 -10.44 -21.15
CA LYS A 188 -0.42 -10.30 -21.45
C LYS A 188 -0.96 -8.96 -20.95
N LYS A 189 -1.94 -8.41 -21.67
CA LYS A 189 -2.75 -7.28 -21.23
C LYS A 189 -4.00 -7.84 -20.56
N PHE A 190 -4.30 -7.43 -19.34
CA PHE A 190 -5.41 -7.99 -18.57
C PHE A 190 -6.10 -6.91 -17.74
N VAL A 191 -7.34 -7.21 -17.35
CA VAL A 191 -8.12 -6.39 -16.43
C VAL A 191 -8.21 -7.12 -15.10
N VAL A 192 -8.07 -6.41 -13.99
CA VAL A 192 -8.32 -6.96 -12.64
C VAL A 192 -9.59 -6.33 -12.10
N VAL A 193 -10.47 -7.13 -11.51
CA VAL A 193 -11.69 -6.70 -10.84
C VAL A 193 -11.73 -7.32 -9.44
N SER A 194 -11.32 -6.54 -8.45
CA SER A 194 -11.40 -6.89 -7.03
C SER A 194 -12.78 -6.54 -6.49
N VAL A 195 -13.36 -7.43 -5.69
CA VAL A 195 -14.70 -7.23 -5.11
C VAL A 195 -14.75 -7.71 -3.65
N PRO A 196 -15.57 -7.06 -2.80
CA PRO A 196 -15.71 -7.44 -1.39
C PRO A 196 -16.14 -8.88 -1.12
N GLY A 197 -16.96 -9.47 -1.99
CA GLY A 197 -17.40 -10.84 -1.77
C GLY A 197 -18.30 -11.38 -2.85
N ALA A 198 -18.21 -12.70 -3.05
CA ALA A 198 -19.17 -13.48 -3.81
C ALA A 198 -20.57 -13.36 -3.18
N PHE A 199 -21.61 -13.39 -4.00
CA PHE A 199 -23.01 -13.28 -3.59
C PHE A 199 -23.41 -11.98 -2.85
N THR A 200 -22.52 -11.00 -2.75
CA THR A 200 -22.89 -9.67 -2.24
C THR A 200 -23.73 -8.92 -3.28
N PRO A 201 -24.81 -8.20 -2.89
CA PRO A 201 -25.75 -7.60 -3.84
C PRO A 201 -25.11 -6.67 -4.89
N PRO A 202 -24.26 -5.69 -4.56
CA PRO A 202 -23.70 -4.79 -5.57
C PRO A 202 -22.76 -5.51 -6.54
N CYS A 203 -21.97 -6.47 -6.05
CA CYS A 203 -21.03 -7.21 -6.89
C CYS A 203 -21.75 -8.19 -7.83
N THR A 204 -22.82 -8.83 -7.34
CA THR A 204 -23.58 -9.86 -8.07
C THR A 204 -24.59 -9.25 -9.04
N ASN A 205 -25.25 -8.15 -8.68
CA ASN A 205 -26.38 -7.63 -9.46
C ASN A 205 -25.99 -6.51 -10.42
N GLN A 206 -24.88 -5.78 -10.15
CA GLN A 206 -24.53 -4.58 -10.90
C GLN A 206 -23.13 -4.67 -11.51
N HIS A 207 -22.14 -5.14 -10.75
CA HIS A 207 -20.73 -5.04 -11.15
C HIS A 207 -20.30 -6.14 -12.12
N LEU A 208 -20.25 -7.40 -11.67
CA LEU A 208 -19.74 -8.51 -12.49
C LEU A 208 -20.59 -8.89 -13.72
N PRO A 209 -21.94 -8.81 -13.69
CA PRO A 209 -22.75 -9.12 -14.87
C PRO A 209 -22.33 -8.31 -16.11
N GLU A 210 -21.96 -7.05 -15.92
CA GLU A 210 -21.53 -6.17 -17.01
C GLU A 210 -20.20 -6.64 -17.64
N TYR A 211 -19.24 -7.06 -16.82
CA TYR A 211 -17.97 -7.62 -17.29
C TYR A 211 -18.17 -8.93 -18.07
N ILE A 212 -19.10 -9.78 -17.60
CA ILE A 212 -19.42 -11.04 -18.27
C ILE A 212 -20.05 -10.78 -19.64
N GLN A 213 -21.02 -9.87 -19.72
CA GLN A 213 -21.68 -9.50 -20.98
C GLN A 213 -20.70 -8.88 -21.98
N LYS A 214 -19.74 -8.06 -21.50
CA LYS A 214 -18.81 -7.31 -22.36
C LYS A 214 -17.43 -7.95 -22.52
N VAL A 215 -17.25 -9.20 -22.07
CA VAL A 215 -15.95 -9.90 -22.13
C VAL A 215 -15.36 -9.94 -23.56
N GLN A 216 -16.21 -10.04 -24.58
CA GLN A 216 -15.78 -10.03 -25.98
C GLN A 216 -15.34 -8.63 -26.44
N ASN A 217 -15.95 -7.56 -25.94
CA ASN A 217 -15.52 -6.19 -26.23
C ASN A 217 -14.12 -5.94 -25.66
N PHE A 218 -13.83 -6.42 -24.44
CA PHE A 218 -12.47 -6.36 -23.87
C PHE A 218 -11.48 -7.14 -24.74
N ALA A 219 -11.84 -8.35 -25.15
CA ALA A 219 -11.01 -9.15 -26.04
C ALA A 219 -10.72 -8.44 -27.38
N SER A 220 -11.72 -7.79 -27.99
CA SER A 220 -11.55 -7.03 -29.23
C SER A 220 -10.61 -5.83 -29.10
N LYS A 221 -10.44 -5.32 -27.87
CA LYS A 221 -9.50 -4.24 -27.50
C LYS A 221 -8.12 -4.76 -27.08
N GLY A 222 -7.84 -6.05 -27.30
CA GLY A 222 -6.54 -6.67 -27.01
C GLY A 222 -6.32 -7.04 -25.55
N VAL A 223 -7.36 -7.07 -24.73
CA VAL A 223 -7.30 -7.64 -23.37
C VAL A 223 -7.39 -9.16 -23.47
N ASP A 224 -6.36 -9.85 -22.99
CA ASP A 224 -6.22 -11.30 -23.06
C ASP A 224 -7.21 -12.00 -22.11
N PHE A 225 -7.42 -11.45 -20.90
CA PHE A 225 -8.39 -11.95 -19.92
C PHE A 225 -8.76 -10.89 -18.85
N ILE A 226 -9.82 -11.19 -18.10
CA ILE A 226 -10.30 -10.45 -16.93
C ILE A 226 -10.12 -11.35 -15.70
N LEU A 227 -9.47 -10.84 -14.67
CA LEU A 227 -9.20 -11.51 -13.41
C LEU A 227 -10.12 -10.95 -12.33
N VAL A 228 -11.13 -11.72 -11.94
CA VAL A 228 -12.00 -11.42 -10.80
C VAL A 228 -11.33 -11.97 -9.54
N VAL A 229 -11.12 -11.12 -8.53
CA VAL A 229 -10.44 -11.47 -7.28
C VAL A 229 -11.32 -11.15 -6.08
N THR A 230 -11.40 -12.08 -5.13
CA THR A 230 -12.05 -11.86 -3.83
C THR A 230 -11.51 -12.87 -2.81
N GLN A 231 -11.72 -12.59 -1.52
CA GLN A 231 -11.28 -13.43 -0.41
C GLN A 231 -11.98 -14.80 -0.34
N ASN A 232 -13.19 -14.94 -0.88
CA ASN A 232 -13.96 -16.18 -0.76
C ASN A 232 -13.19 -17.40 -1.28
N ASP A 233 -13.48 -18.57 -0.71
CA ASP A 233 -12.87 -19.84 -1.08
C ASP A 233 -13.17 -20.23 -2.54
N PRO A 234 -12.31 -21.08 -3.15
CA PRO A 234 -12.46 -21.48 -4.55
C PRO A 234 -13.80 -22.15 -4.88
N PHE A 235 -14.40 -22.88 -3.93
CA PHE A 235 -15.67 -23.57 -4.15
C PHE A 235 -16.82 -22.57 -4.28
N VAL A 236 -16.86 -21.56 -3.39
CA VAL A 236 -17.80 -20.45 -3.48
C VAL A 236 -17.63 -19.70 -4.79
N LEU A 237 -16.39 -19.46 -5.24
CA LEU A 237 -16.16 -18.79 -6.53
C LEU A 237 -16.60 -19.61 -7.73
N ARG A 238 -16.47 -20.93 -7.70
CA ARG A 238 -17.02 -21.80 -8.75
C ARG A 238 -18.53 -21.68 -8.81
N ALA A 239 -19.21 -21.86 -7.69
CA ALA A 239 -20.67 -21.77 -7.62
C ALA A 239 -21.17 -20.36 -8.03
N TRP A 240 -20.44 -19.31 -7.63
CA TRP A 240 -20.79 -17.94 -7.99
C TRP A 240 -20.60 -17.67 -9.49
N ARG A 241 -19.50 -18.14 -10.07
CA ARG A 241 -19.25 -18.08 -11.51
C ARG A 241 -20.36 -18.77 -12.31
N GLU A 242 -20.77 -19.97 -11.89
CA GLU A 242 -21.87 -20.72 -12.49
C GLU A 242 -23.19 -19.93 -12.37
N LYS A 243 -23.49 -19.40 -11.18
CA LYS A 243 -24.69 -18.59 -10.93
C LYS A 243 -24.76 -17.35 -11.80
N LEU A 244 -23.62 -16.71 -12.07
CA LEU A 244 -23.51 -15.53 -12.93
C LEU A 244 -23.54 -15.86 -14.43
N GLY A 245 -23.55 -17.14 -14.82
CA GLY A 245 -23.52 -17.55 -16.22
C GLY A 245 -22.20 -17.24 -16.94
N ALA A 246 -21.09 -17.15 -16.21
CA ALA A 246 -19.78 -16.81 -16.76
C ALA A 246 -19.13 -18.01 -17.48
N THR A 247 -19.51 -18.24 -18.74
CA THR A 247 -19.03 -19.37 -19.56
C THR A 247 -17.72 -19.10 -20.29
N SER A 248 -17.31 -17.84 -20.46
CA SER A 248 -16.07 -17.50 -21.18
C SER A 248 -14.82 -17.89 -20.41
N ASN A 249 -13.85 -18.54 -21.08
CA ASN A 249 -12.52 -18.79 -20.53
C ASN A 249 -11.66 -17.52 -20.37
N LYS A 250 -12.13 -16.36 -20.87
CA LYS A 250 -11.44 -15.06 -20.74
C LYS A 250 -11.81 -14.30 -19.48
N ILE A 251 -12.72 -14.80 -18.65
CA ILE A 251 -12.97 -14.27 -17.31
C ILE A 251 -12.60 -15.36 -16.30
N LEU A 252 -11.66 -15.06 -15.42
CA LEU A 252 -11.12 -15.98 -14.42
C LEU A 252 -11.58 -15.52 -13.04
N PHE A 253 -12.10 -16.44 -12.23
CA PHE A 253 -12.50 -16.17 -10.86
C PHE A 253 -11.45 -16.80 -9.95
N VAL A 254 -10.67 -15.97 -9.27
CA VAL A 254 -9.52 -16.38 -8.48
C VAL A 254 -9.76 -15.99 -7.02
N SER A 255 -9.54 -16.96 -6.15
CA SER A 255 -9.64 -16.86 -4.71
C SER A 255 -8.33 -16.30 -4.15
N ASP A 256 -8.44 -15.28 -3.32
CA ASP A 256 -7.36 -14.65 -2.55
C ASP A 256 -7.64 -14.82 -1.04
N PRO A 257 -7.61 -16.06 -0.52
CA PRO A 257 -8.13 -16.38 0.82
C PRO A 257 -7.43 -15.64 1.95
N TYR A 258 -6.17 -15.26 1.74
CA TYR A 258 -5.32 -14.56 2.71
C TYR A 258 -5.17 -13.06 2.43
N LEU A 259 -5.88 -12.54 1.43
CA LEU A 259 -5.80 -11.16 0.96
C LEU A 259 -4.38 -10.75 0.55
N ASP A 260 -3.53 -11.68 0.11
CA ASP A 260 -2.12 -11.40 -0.19
C ASP A 260 -1.99 -10.50 -1.41
N LEU A 261 -2.71 -10.83 -2.50
CA LEU A 261 -2.80 -9.94 -3.65
C LEU A 261 -3.50 -8.63 -3.27
N SER A 262 -4.61 -8.72 -2.55
CA SER A 262 -5.37 -7.54 -2.14
C SER A 262 -4.54 -6.54 -1.31
N LYS A 263 -3.75 -7.02 -0.34
CA LYS A 263 -2.82 -6.22 0.46
C LYS A 263 -1.75 -5.55 -0.40
N LYS A 264 -1.17 -6.27 -1.37
CA LYS A 264 -0.19 -5.70 -2.31
C LYS A 264 -0.79 -4.67 -3.26
N LEU A 265 -2.09 -4.75 -3.52
CA LEU A 265 -2.83 -3.74 -4.29
C LEU A 265 -3.31 -2.56 -3.43
N GLY A 266 -3.09 -2.60 -2.12
CA GLY A 266 -3.59 -1.60 -1.17
C GLY A 266 -5.12 -1.61 -1.04
N SER A 267 -5.77 -2.72 -1.39
CA SER A 267 -7.22 -2.85 -1.41
C SER A 267 -7.89 -3.48 -0.17
N PRO A 268 -7.25 -3.90 0.94
CA PRO A 268 -8.01 -4.45 2.08
C PRO A 268 -8.98 -3.43 2.70
N ILE A 269 -10.18 -3.89 3.05
CA ILE A 269 -11.21 -3.14 3.78
C ILE A 269 -11.78 -3.99 4.90
N ASP A 270 -11.97 -3.41 6.09
CA ASP A 270 -12.67 -4.08 7.18
C ASP A 270 -14.19 -3.89 7.04
N LEU A 271 -14.91 -5.00 6.91
CA LEU A 271 -16.37 -5.06 6.85
C LEU A 271 -16.92 -5.92 8.00
N GLY A 272 -16.20 -5.96 9.13
CA GLY A 272 -16.61 -6.65 10.36
C GLY A 272 -17.99 -6.24 10.87
N ASP A 273 -18.35 -4.96 10.77
CA ASP A 273 -19.67 -4.44 11.16
C ASP A 273 -20.83 -5.03 10.34
N LEU A 274 -20.52 -5.54 9.13
CA LEU A 274 -21.48 -6.25 8.27
C LEU A 274 -21.38 -7.78 8.42
N GLY A 275 -20.60 -8.28 9.38
CA GLY A 275 -20.35 -9.70 9.61
C GLY A 275 -19.45 -10.36 8.56
N LEU A 276 -18.74 -9.57 7.73
CA LEU A 276 -17.94 -10.11 6.63
C LEU A 276 -16.45 -10.24 6.96
N GLY A 277 -15.98 -9.58 8.02
CA GLY A 277 -14.56 -9.46 8.37
C GLY A 277 -13.78 -8.66 7.33
N THR A 278 -12.45 -8.85 7.29
CA THR A 278 -11.60 -8.18 6.31
C THR A 278 -11.81 -8.75 4.90
N ARG A 279 -12.01 -7.87 3.92
CA ARG A 279 -12.26 -8.20 2.51
C ARG A 279 -11.38 -7.36 1.58
N SER A 280 -11.43 -7.66 0.29
CA SER A 280 -10.88 -6.77 -0.74
C SER A 280 -11.89 -5.67 -1.07
N SER A 281 -11.45 -4.44 -1.27
CA SER A 281 -12.31 -3.34 -1.70
C SER A 281 -12.67 -3.49 -3.18
N ARG A 282 -13.65 -2.69 -3.63
CA ARG A 282 -14.05 -2.69 -5.04
C ARG A 282 -13.07 -1.85 -5.85
N LEU A 283 -12.17 -2.55 -6.54
CA LEU A 283 -11.08 -1.97 -7.31
C LEU A 283 -11.06 -2.60 -8.71
N ALA A 284 -10.85 -1.79 -9.75
CA ALA A 284 -10.66 -2.29 -11.10
C ALA A 284 -9.41 -1.68 -11.75
N LEU A 285 -8.59 -2.52 -12.39
CA LEU A 285 -7.30 -2.15 -12.97
C LEU A 285 -7.22 -2.55 -14.44
N ILE A 286 -6.51 -1.76 -15.25
CA ILE A 286 -6.03 -2.17 -16.57
C ILE A 286 -4.51 -2.31 -16.48
N VAL A 287 -3.99 -3.49 -16.80
CA VAL A 287 -2.55 -3.78 -16.77
C VAL A 287 -2.08 -4.17 -18.15
N ASN A 288 -0.99 -3.56 -18.62
CA ASN A 288 -0.44 -3.83 -19.95
C ASN A 288 0.49 -5.04 -19.99
N ARG A 289 0.96 -5.37 -21.20
CA ARG A 289 1.83 -6.52 -21.46
C ARG A 289 3.17 -6.47 -20.73
N SER A 290 3.62 -5.28 -20.33
CA SER A 290 4.84 -5.09 -19.54
C SER A 290 4.59 -5.23 -18.03
N GLY A 291 3.35 -5.48 -17.61
CA GLY A 291 2.95 -5.57 -16.21
C GLY A 291 2.78 -4.21 -15.53
N ILE A 292 2.64 -3.13 -16.30
CA ILE A 292 2.44 -1.77 -15.77
C ILE A 292 0.95 -1.45 -15.73
N VAL A 293 0.50 -0.87 -14.62
CA VAL A 293 -0.87 -0.43 -14.41
C VAL A 293 -1.14 0.84 -15.23
N GLU A 294 -2.02 0.77 -16.21
CA GLU A 294 -2.38 1.89 -17.10
C GLU A 294 -3.56 2.71 -16.56
N PHE A 295 -4.45 2.08 -15.80
CA PHE A 295 -5.63 2.70 -15.24
C PHE A 295 -6.05 2.03 -13.94
N VAL A 296 -6.57 2.85 -13.02
CA VAL A 296 -7.05 2.45 -11.70
C VAL A 296 -8.42 3.09 -11.48
N ALA A 297 -9.40 2.27 -11.13
CA ALA A 297 -10.72 2.69 -10.69
C ALA A 297 -10.99 2.11 -9.29
N ASP A 298 -10.81 2.95 -8.28
CA ASP A 298 -10.99 2.61 -6.88
C ASP A 298 -12.30 3.23 -6.37
N GLU A 299 -13.24 2.39 -5.92
CA GLU A 299 -14.52 2.85 -5.37
C GLU A 299 -14.34 3.21 -3.90
N LYS A 300 -14.63 4.47 -3.55
CA LYS A 300 -14.61 4.93 -2.16
C LYS A 300 -15.91 4.54 -1.47
N GLY A 301 -16.13 3.23 -1.26
CA GLY A 301 -17.25 2.69 -0.49
C GLY A 301 -18.06 1.60 -1.21
N GLY A 302 -19.33 1.48 -0.85
CA GLY A 302 -20.23 0.42 -1.34
C GLY A 302 -20.74 0.60 -2.77
N GLU A 303 -20.41 1.71 -3.44
CA GLU A 303 -20.92 2.11 -4.75
C GLU A 303 -20.24 1.42 -5.94
N VAL A 304 -20.96 1.32 -7.06
CA VAL A 304 -20.44 0.79 -8.34
C VAL A 304 -20.59 1.89 -9.38
N ASN A 305 -19.56 2.71 -9.57
CA ASN A 305 -19.58 3.85 -10.47
C ASN A 305 -18.34 3.89 -11.38
N VAL A 306 -17.16 4.12 -10.81
CA VAL A 306 -15.92 4.30 -11.57
C VAL A 306 -15.33 2.97 -12.08
N SER A 307 -15.65 1.87 -11.40
CA SER A 307 -15.12 0.52 -11.65
C SER A 307 -16.01 -0.33 -12.57
N THR A 308 -17.02 0.26 -13.21
CA THR A 308 -17.92 -0.43 -14.16
C THR A 308 -17.18 -0.88 -15.42
N ALA A 309 -17.67 -1.95 -16.07
CA ALA A 309 -17.05 -2.47 -17.27
C ALA A 309 -17.08 -1.45 -18.43
N SER A 310 -18.16 -0.67 -18.54
CA SER A 310 -18.24 0.46 -19.49
C SER A 310 -17.14 1.48 -19.29
N LYS A 311 -16.89 1.90 -18.03
CA LYS A 311 -15.86 2.90 -17.71
C LYS A 311 -14.46 2.38 -18.06
N LEU A 312 -14.18 1.11 -17.77
CA LEU A 312 -12.91 0.49 -18.12
C LEU A 312 -12.75 0.34 -19.64
N LEU A 313 -13.79 -0.07 -20.37
CA LEU A 313 -13.74 -0.16 -21.84
C LEU A 313 -13.44 1.19 -22.49
N ALA A 314 -13.94 2.29 -21.93
CA ALA A 314 -13.67 3.64 -22.43
C ALA A 314 -12.20 4.09 -22.23
N LYS A 315 -11.41 3.34 -21.45
CA LYS A 315 -9.98 3.60 -21.20
C LYS A 315 -9.04 2.69 -22.02
N LEU A 316 -9.59 1.80 -22.86
CA LEU A 316 -8.85 0.80 -23.65
C LEU A 316 -8.68 1.17 -25.13
#